data_AF-A0A2E2EDQ8-F1
#
_entry.id   AF-A0A2E2EDQ8-F1
#
_cell.length_a   1.000
_cell.length_b   1.000
_cell.length_c   1.000
_cell.angle_alpha   90.00
_cell.angle_beta   90.00
_cell.angle_gamma   90.00
#
_symmetry.space_group_name_H-M   'P 1'
#
loop_
_entity.id
_entity.type
_entity.pdbx_description
1 polymer ?
#
loop_
_entity_poly.entity_id
_entity_poly.type
_entity_poly.pdbx_seq_one_letter_code
_entity_poly.pdbx_strand_id
1 'polypeptide(L)'
;MKIKHIKILLICLTAMALNISWAFVISKTESGKNIKWKKDSLKIPMRVNPRPLKDDMILDIDSSTAISLYGSRLNYLEYKSQQIIQESIDTWNKNSAFTIIPVYTNDIDEQSSISYSSDSFNFGPGVIAVTKLSFDSVSGSIYSADIILNQSNLNFISLSVDKSQSSKEKAYIGDVLSHEIGHLFGLGHSEVINSSMVFSIFKGQHKVHTDDVAGVNKNYNIHLNKGVLKGAVKAGQGTPVFGVHVSLLSARTNQVLQGQITNENGEFIFENLDLNESYYVMTSPIKKKASLPEYYKNVNDQICFQQKYATSFFSKCGARSKSTAQAFFLSEETTEIDVGTITLRCDENISVDYYAHKFQEEDYYEYNMLQDKISKVFYGYFSDTEINKGLTGKGDWLKIDLRSLDPGGFVLNDYKVKLNFTSVGIGSSFEFVIYAKRDDQATWKKYESSYDVDTGKKLVDQSVELALSASAENNIFYIKVFPLKLETNDFYEIFSSINVLNNKNQIYTIVSQLGVKDTFSSYNYDLPDSYPYSDNEACLEGNITYSSSPYIPLKAKGNTAQSSDDDAVVSCGTIDSNSGSGPKAMISFLISFVLVFLSLNIRNIQLNSLSKS
;
A
#
# COMPACT_ATOMS: atom_id res chain seq x y z
N MET A 1 -16.43 -67.20 -29.59
CA MET A 1 -15.99 -67.34 -28.18
C MET A 1 -14.84 -66.34 -27.96
N LYS A 2 -15.06 -65.32 -27.12
CA LYS A 2 -14.04 -64.52 -26.39
C LYS A 2 -12.91 -63.80 -27.19
N ILE A 3 -12.97 -62.46 -27.23
CA ILE A 3 -12.01 -61.49 -26.60
C ILE A 3 -11.83 -60.16 -27.39
N LYS A 4 -12.30 -59.09 -26.74
CA LYS A 4 -11.77 -57.71 -26.59
C LYS A 4 -11.41 -56.87 -27.82
N HIS A 5 -12.23 -55.85 -28.07
CA HIS A 5 -11.77 -54.54 -28.54
C HIS A 5 -11.80 -53.56 -27.37
N ILE A 6 -10.62 -53.15 -26.91
CA ILE A 6 -10.42 -52.04 -25.99
C ILE A 6 -10.35 -50.78 -26.86
N LYS A 7 -11.37 -49.92 -26.75
CA LYS A 7 -11.27 -48.53 -27.21
C LYS A 7 -10.59 -47.73 -26.10
N ILE A 8 -9.35 -47.31 -26.33
CA ILE A 8 -8.67 -46.30 -25.51
C ILE A 8 -9.26 -44.96 -25.91
N LEU A 9 -10.12 -44.43 -25.04
CA LEU A 9 -10.59 -43.05 -25.08
C LEU A 9 -9.49 -42.19 -24.44
N LEU A 10 -8.67 -41.54 -25.26
CA LEU A 10 -7.66 -40.59 -24.80
C LEU A 10 -8.39 -39.27 -24.48
N ILE A 11 -8.80 -39.10 -23.23
CA ILE A 11 -9.26 -37.81 -22.70
C ILE A 11 -8.00 -36.96 -22.49
N CYS A 12 -7.75 -36.04 -23.43
CA CYS A 12 -6.82 -34.93 -23.22
C CYS A 12 -7.41 -34.00 -22.15
N LEU A 13 -7.05 -34.26 -20.89
CA LEU A 13 -7.22 -33.30 -19.81
C LEU A 13 -6.12 -32.24 -19.97
N THR A 14 -6.37 -31.22 -20.80
CA THR A 14 -5.58 -29.98 -20.74
C THR A 14 -5.93 -29.30 -19.41
N ALA A 15 -5.11 -29.54 -18.39
CA ALA A 15 -5.07 -28.70 -17.22
C ALA A 15 -4.61 -27.30 -17.67
N MET A 16 -5.58 -26.41 -17.91
CA MET A 16 -5.32 -24.98 -17.90
C MET A 16 -4.85 -24.64 -16.48
N ALA A 17 -3.53 -24.53 -16.31
CA ALA A 17 -2.97 -23.85 -15.16
C ALA A 17 -3.43 -22.40 -15.27
N LEU A 18 -4.46 -22.05 -14.50
CA LEU A 18 -4.84 -20.65 -14.28
C LEU A 18 -3.60 -19.97 -13.70
N ASN A 19 -3.00 -19.06 -14.47
CA ASN A 19 -1.96 -18.17 -13.98
C ASN A 19 -2.64 -17.16 -13.05
N ILE A 20 -2.89 -17.56 -11.81
CA ILE A 20 -3.54 -16.68 -10.83
C ILE A 20 -2.62 -15.46 -10.60
N SER A 21 -3.20 -14.26 -10.68
CA SER A 21 -2.64 -12.96 -10.30
C SER A 21 -2.45 -12.82 -8.78
N TRP A 22 -1.51 -11.99 -8.32
CA TRP A 22 -1.11 -11.84 -6.91
C TRP A 22 -1.03 -10.36 -6.51
N ALA A 23 -0.90 -10.03 -5.22
CA ALA A 23 -1.11 -8.64 -4.76
C ALA A 23 -1.48 -8.31 -3.29
N PHE A 24 -0.66 -7.77 -2.39
CA PHE A 24 0.75 -7.83 -2.06
C PHE A 24 1.76 -8.36 -3.08
N VAL A 25 2.84 -7.62 -3.23
CA VAL A 25 3.96 -8.03 -4.07
C VAL A 25 4.67 -9.18 -3.36
N ILE A 26 4.70 -10.37 -3.98
CA ILE A 26 5.54 -11.47 -3.52
C ILE A 26 6.88 -11.37 -4.21
N SER A 27 7.96 -11.50 -3.46
CA SER A 27 9.29 -11.64 -4.02
C SER A 27 9.35 -12.93 -4.84
N LYS A 28 9.75 -12.84 -6.10
CA LYS A 28 9.82 -13.99 -7.02
C LYS A 28 11.25 -14.23 -7.47
N THR A 29 11.59 -15.49 -7.68
CA THR A 29 12.83 -15.87 -8.38
C THR A 29 12.77 -15.42 -9.84
N GLU A 30 13.91 -15.42 -10.53
CA GLU A 30 13.97 -15.16 -11.99
C GLU A 30 13.05 -16.08 -12.80
N SER A 31 12.77 -17.29 -12.30
CA SER A 31 11.84 -18.24 -12.92
C SER A 31 10.37 -18.01 -12.55
N GLY A 32 10.06 -16.92 -11.84
CA GLY A 32 8.71 -16.55 -11.40
C GLY A 32 8.17 -17.35 -10.21
N LYS A 33 9.01 -18.10 -9.49
CA LYS A 33 8.59 -18.86 -8.30
C LYS A 33 8.56 -17.95 -7.08
N ASN A 34 7.52 -18.07 -6.26
CA ASN A 34 7.42 -17.30 -5.02
C ASN A 34 8.55 -17.67 -4.05
N ILE A 35 9.23 -16.66 -3.53
CA ILE A 35 10.26 -16.80 -2.49
C ILE A 35 9.55 -16.92 -1.14
N LYS A 36 9.80 -18.02 -0.42
CA LYS A 36 9.15 -18.31 0.87
C LYS A 36 9.86 -19.38 1.68
N TRP A 37 9.64 -19.40 2.99
CA TRP A 37 10.14 -20.47 3.86
C TRP A 37 9.49 -21.82 3.55
N LYS A 38 10.23 -22.92 3.75
CA LYS A 38 9.66 -24.28 3.68
C LYS A 38 8.67 -24.49 4.83
N LYS A 39 7.48 -25.01 4.51
CA LYS A 39 6.39 -25.22 5.49
C LYS A 39 6.72 -26.25 6.57
N ASP A 40 7.72 -27.10 6.33
CA ASP A 40 8.10 -28.19 7.24
C ASP A 40 8.60 -27.69 8.61
N SER A 41 8.99 -26.41 8.71
CA SER A 41 9.20 -25.72 9.99
C SER A 41 8.40 -24.42 10.01
N LEU A 42 7.33 -24.38 10.82
CA LEU A 42 6.62 -23.14 11.15
C LEU A 42 7.44 -22.24 12.09
N LYS A 43 8.64 -22.66 12.50
CA LYS A 43 9.52 -21.92 13.39
C LYS A 43 10.73 -21.40 12.63
N ILE A 44 11.00 -20.10 12.78
CA ILE A 44 12.14 -19.44 12.16
C ILE A 44 13.07 -18.98 13.30
N PRO A 45 14.14 -19.72 13.63
CA PRO A 45 15.11 -19.25 14.59
C PRO A 45 15.81 -18.00 14.05
N MET A 46 15.94 -16.98 14.88
CA MET A 46 16.52 -15.70 14.52
C MET A 46 17.53 -15.29 15.57
N ARG A 47 18.81 -15.16 15.19
CA ARG A 47 19.81 -14.61 16.10
C ARG A 47 19.74 -13.10 16.11
N VAL A 48 19.69 -12.50 17.29
CA VAL A 48 19.50 -11.05 17.41
C VAL A 48 20.67 -10.47 18.19
N ASN A 49 21.42 -9.58 17.56
CA ASN A 49 22.32 -8.67 18.27
C ASN A 49 21.63 -7.31 18.41
N PRO A 50 21.03 -7.02 19.58
CA PRO A 50 20.28 -5.79 19.78
C PRO A 50 21.19 -4.58 20.02
N ARG A 51 22.51 -4.75 20.13
CA ARG A 51 23.43 -3.68 20.51
C ARG A 51 23.81 -2.84 19.28
N PRO A 52 23.46 -1.54 19.24
CA PRO A 52 23.92 -0.66 18.16
C PRO A 52 25.44 -0.52 18.14
N LEU A 53 25.99 -0.12 17.00
CA LEU A 53 27.42 0.16 16.84
C LEU A 53 27.84 1.50 17.46
N LYS A 54 26.89 2.42 17.60
CA LYS A 54 27.07 3.79 18.09
C LYS A 54 25.88 4.27 18.91
N ASP A 55 26.07 5.31 19.71
CA ASP A 55 25.07 5.92 20.57
C ASP A 55 24.39 7.18 19.99
N ASP A 56 24.44 7.30 18.66
CA ASP A 56 23.94 8.42 17.85
C ASP A 56 22.43 8.38 17.58
N MET A 57 21.74 7.33 18.04
CA MET A 57 20.30 7.21 17.92
C MET A 57 19.55 8.22 18.80
N ILE A 58 18.39 8.66 18.31
CA ILE A 58 17.48 9.55 19.04
C ILE A 58 16.77 8.77 20.14
N LEU A 59 16.84 9.27 21.37
CA LEU A 59 16.26 8.66 22.58
C LEU A 59 14.83 9.14 22.82
N ASP A 60 14.00 8.29 23.43
CA ASP A 60 12.66 8.60 23.97
C ASP A 60 12.69 9.21 25.38
N ILE A 61 13.88 9.34 25.96
CA ILE A 61 14.14 10.01 27.25
C ILE A 61 15.36 10.92 27.13
N ASP A 62 15.55 11.82 28.10
CA ASP A 62 16.75 12.64 28.13
C ASP A 62 18.02 11.79 28.39
N SER A 63 19.14 12.26 27.85
CA SER A 63 20.40 11.52 27.91
C SER A 63 20.93 11.33 29.34
N SER A 64 20.65 12.25 30.27
CA SER A 64 21.12 12.13 31.65
C SER A 64 20.37 11.02 32.40
N THR A 65 19.06 10.89 32.16
CA THR A 65 18.23 9.81 32.70
C THR A 65 18.68 8.46 32.13
N ALA A 66 18.95 8.38 30.83
CA ALA A 66 19.48 7.15 30.22
C ALA A 66 20.80 6.69 30.87
N ILE A 67 21.75 7.60 31.07
CA ILE A 67 23.04 7.31 31.70
C ILE A 67 22.86 6.94 33.18
N SER A 68 22.01 7.66 33.91
CA SER A 68 21.73 7.39 35.33
C SER A 68 21.16 5.99 35.56
N LEU A 69 20.23 5.56 34.70
CA LEU A 69 19.53 4.28 34.87
C LEU A 69 20.30 3.08 34.30
N TYR A 70 21.06 3.27 33.20
CA TYR A 70 21.67 2.16 32.45
C TYR A 70 23.21 2.23 32.37
N GLY A 71 23.83 3.22 33.02
CA GLY A 71 25.27 3.44 33.07
C GLY A 71 25.88 4.05 31.79
N SER A 72 25.21 3.92 30.64
CA SER A 72 25.59 4.56 29.39
C SER A 72 24.41 4.67 28.43
N ARG A 73 24.49 5.60 27.46
CA ARG A 73 23.53 5.71 26.36
C ARG A 73 23.43 4.41 25.55
N LEU A 74 24.57 3.75 25.30
CA LEU A 74 24.62 2.54 24.48
C LEU A 74 23.91 1.36 25.15
N ASN A 75 24.06 1.20 26.47
CA ASN A 75 23.33 0.17 27.22
C ASN A 75 21.82 0.43 27.22
N TYR A 76 21.39 1.69 27.31
CA TYR A 76 19.99 2.05 27.18
C TYR A 76 19.45 1.71 25.79
N LEU A 77 20.19 2.05 24.75
CA LEU A 77 19.81 1.76 23.36
C LEU A 77 19.76 0.26 23.08
N GLU A 78 20.67 -0.54 23.63
CA GLU A 78 20.62 -2.01 23.53
C GLU A 78 19.33 -2.56 24.17
N TYR A 79 19.02 -2.12 25.40
CA TYR A 79 17.78 -2.49 26.09
C TYR A 79 16.53 -2.12 25.28
N LYS A 80 16.45 -0.89 24.77
CA LYS A 80 15.32 -0.42 23.97
C LYS A 80 15.24 -1.13 22.63
N SER A 81 16.36 -1.37 21.95
CA SER A 81 16.42 -2.12 20.70
C SER A 81 15.87 -3.54 20.89
N GLN A 82 16.26 -4.22 21.97
CA GLN A 82 15.72 -5.53 22.30
C GLN A 82 14.19 -5.50 22.48
N GLN A 83 13.64 -4.51 23.20
CA GLN A 83 12.19 -4.38 23.34
C GLN A 83 11.49 -4.17 21.99
N ILE A 84 12.03 -3.29 21.16
CA ILE A 84 11.40 -2.93 19.89
C ILE A 84 11.49 -4.08 18.87
N ILE A 85 12.60 -4.81 18.83
CA ILE A 85 12.76 -6.02 18.03
C ILE A 85 11.74 -7.07 18.48
N GLN A 86 11.59 -7.28 19.79
CA GLN A 86 10.59 -8.21 20.32
C GLN A 86 9.17 -7.81 19.94
N GLU A 87 8.80 -6.53 20.10
CA GLU A 87 7.47 -6.01 19.71
C GLU A 87 7.19 -6.22 18.21
N SER A 88 8.18 -5.98 17.36
CA SER A 88 8.06 -6.16 15.90
C SER A 88 7.85 -7.64 15.54
N ILE A 89 8.65 -8.53 16.14
CA ILE A 89 8.51 -9.98 15.99
C ILE A 89 7.15 -10.47 16.49
N ASP A 90 6.71 -10.04 17.67
CA ASP A 90 5.45 -10.46 18.26
C ASP A 90 4.26 -10.02 17.40
N THR A 91 4.34 -8.84 16.79
CA THR A 91 3.31 -8.34 15.88
C THR A 91 3.20 -9.24 14.66
N TRP A 92 4.31 -9.64 14.05
CA TRP A 92 4.30 -10.57 12.91
C TRP A 92 3.91 -12.00 13.30
N ASN A 93 4.32 -12.48 14.47
CA ASN A 93 3.93 -13.80 14.98
C ASN A 93 2.41 -13.90 15.23
N LYS A 94 1.75 -12.79 15.59
CA LYS A 94 0.28 -12.73 15.71
C LYS A 94 -0.44 -12.75 14.37
N ASN A 95 0.21 -12.28 13.31
CA ASN A 95 -0.37 -12.04 12.00
C ASN A 95 0.13 -13.01 10.91
N SER A 96 0.84 -14.07 11.30
CA SER A 96 1.33 -15.10 10.37
C SER A 96 1.20 -16.48 10.99
N ALA A 97 1.21 -17.53 10.16
CA ALA A 97 1.26 -18.91 10.64
C ALA A 97 2.67 -19.34 11.08
N PHE A 98 3.67 -18.47 10.93
CA PHE A 98 5.05 -18.73 11.31
C PHE A 98 5.36 -18.05 12.65
N THR A 99 6.28 -18.64 13.38
CA THR A 99 6.76 -18.10 14.65
C THR A 99 8.25 -17.85 14.52
N ILE A 100 8.62 -16.58 14.47
CA ILE A 100 10.00 -16.13 14.61
C ILE A 100 10.38 -16.30 16.09
N ILE A 101 11.50 -16.99 16.33
CA ILE A 101 12.01 -17.27 17.68
C ILE A 101 13.34 -16.52 17.84
N PRO A 102 13.33 -15.36 18.51
CA PRO A 102 14.55 -14.60 18.73
C PRO A 102 15.44 -15.28 19.76
N VAL A 103 16.74 -15.38 19.44
CA VAL A 103 17.81 -15.78 20.34
C VAL A 103 18.79 -14.62 20.43
N TYR A 104 18.71 -13.88 21.54
CA TYR A 104 19.57 -12.71 21.77
C TYR A 104 21.01 -13.16 22.06
N THR A 105 21.95 -12.68 21.23
CA THR A 105 23.36 -13.08 21.26
C THR A 105 24.23 -11.99 20.64
N ASN A 106 25.46 -11.87 21.12
CA ASN A 106 26.48 -11.01 20.49
C ASN A 106 27.17 -11.70 19.30
N ASP A 107 27.13 -13.04 19.27
CA ASP A 107 27.71 -13.86 18.21
C ASP A 107 26.67 -14.13 17.13
N ILE A 108 26.84 -13.44 15.99
CA ILE A 108 26.05 -13.63 14.78
C ILE A 108 26.85 -14.58 13.87
N ASP A 109 26.31 -15.77 13.60
CA ASP A 109 26.89 -16.77 12.71
C ASP A 109 26.13 -16.82 11.36
N GLU A 110 26.39 -17.83 10.52
CA GLU A 110 25.78 -18.00 9.18
C GLU A 110 24.26 -18.31 9.19
N GLN A 111 23.57 -18.17 10.33
CA GLN A 111 22.13 -18.35 10.44
C GLN A 111 21.38 -17.03 10.25
N SER A 112 20.06 -17.10 10.06
CA SER A 112 19.21 -15.92 9.98
C SER A 112 19.43 -15.00 11.17
N SER A 113 19.65 -13.71 10.90
CA SER A 113 20.06 -12.74 11.91
C SER A 113 19.38 -11.38 11.82
N ILE A 114 19.37 -10.64 12.94
CA ILE A 114 19.05 -9.22 13.02
C ILE A 114 20.25 -8.50 13.65
N SER A 115 20.79 -7.50 12.97
CA SER A 115 22.02 -6.81 13.40
C SER A 115 22.12 -5.37 12.90
N TYR A 116 23.07 -4.62 13.47
CA TYR A 116 23.48 -3.31 12.98
C TYR A 116 24.78 -3.43 12.18
N SER A 117 24.91 -2.67 11.10
CA SER A 117 26.13 -2.61 10.30
C SER A 117 26.50 -1.18 9.91
N SER A 118 27.80 -0.90 9.87
CA SER A 118 28.38 0.34 9.34
C SER A 118 28.97 0.16 7.94
N ASP A 119 28.87 -1.05 7.39
CA ASP A 119 29.43 -1.39 6.09
C ASP A 119 28.56 -0.82 4.95
N SER A 120 29.06 0.26 4.34
CA SER A 120 28.40 0.94 3.23
C SER A 120 28.25 0.08 1.98
N PHE A 121 28.96 -1.04 1.83
CA PHE A 121 28.74 -1.94 0.69
C PHE A 121 27.34 -2.56 0.69
N ASN A 122 26.69 -2.62 1.85
CA ASN A 122 25.33 -3.14 1.98
C ASN A 122 24.26 -2.08 1.68
N PHE A 123 24.63 -0.80 1.63
CA PHE A 123 23.68 0.30 1.67
C PHE A 123 23.91 1.29 0.52
N GLY A 124 22.90 1.43 -0.33
CA GLY A 124 22.82 2.57 -1.24
C GLY A 124 22.54 3.88 -0.51
N PRO A 125 22.66 5.03 -1.19
CA PRO A 125 22.25 6.32 -0.63
C PRO A 125 20.78 6.27 -0.15
N GLY A 126 20.53 6.70 1.09
CA GLY A 126 19.18 6.75 1.66
C GLY A 126 18.61 5.40 2.11
N VAL A 127 19.43 4.34 2.11
CA VAL A 127 19.00 3.01 2.59
C VAL A 127 19.10 2.90 4.11
N ILE A 128 17.97 2.67 4.79
CA ILE A 128 17.92 2.59 6.26
C ILE A 128 18.20 1.18 6.77
N ALA A 129 17.74 0.18 6.02
CA ALA A 129 17.97 -1.23 6.32
C ALA A 129 17.87 -2.07 5.05
N VAL A 130 18.38 -3.30 5.16
CA VAL A 130 18.23 -4.31 4.12
C VAL A 130 17.93 -5.67 4.72
N THR A 131 17.08 -6.42 4.02
CA THR A 131 16.92 -7.86 4.25
C THR A 131 17.62 -8.62 3.13
N LYS A 132 18.55 -9.50 3.49
CA LYS A 132 19.24 -10.39 2.55
C LYS A 132 18.65 -11.78 2.67
N LEU A 133 18.08 -12.27 1.58
CA LEU A 133 17.51 -13.62 1.54
C LEU A 133 18.48 -14.54 0.83
N SER A 134 18.74 -15.70 1.45
CA SER A 134 19.38 -16.81 0.76
C SER A 134 18.34 -17.88 0.49
N PHE A 135 18.11 -18.16 -0.80
CA PHE A 135 17.04 -19.05 -1.25
C PHE A 135 17.46 -19.91 -2.45
N ASP A 136 16.78 -21.03 -2.61
CA ASP A 136 16.96 -21.91 -3.76
C ASP A 136 16.30 -21.27 -5.01
N SER A 137 17.11 -20.89 -6.00
CA SER A 137 16.65 -20.17 -7.20
C SER A 137 15.59 -20.90 -8.04
N VAL A 138 15.48 -22.23 -7.90
CA VAL A 138 14.54 -23.07 -8.67
C VAL A 138 13.19 -23.19 -7.97
N SER A 139 13.19 -23.37 -6.64
CA SER A 139 11.99 -23.59 -5.83
C SER A 139 11.48 -22.33 -5.14
N GLY A 140 12.33 -21.31 -4.96
CA GLY A 140 12.07 -20.13 -4.13
C GLY A 140 12.19 -20.41 -2.63
N SER A 141 12.69 -21.57 -2.21
CA SER A 141 12.75 -21.93 -0.78
C SER A 141 13.82 -21.12 -0.04
N ILE A 142 13.42 -20.29 0.92
CA ILE A 142 14.34 -19.56 1.81
C ILE A 142 15.00 -20.55 2.79
N TYR A 143 16.30 -20.41 3.01
CA TYR A 143 17.05 -21.15 4.02
C TYR A 143 17.78 -20.26 5.04
N SER A 144 18.05 -19.00 4.73
CA SER A 144 18.47 -17.98 5.71
C SER A 144 18.01 -16.58 5.31
N ALA A 145 17.85 -15.71 6.30
CA ALA A 145 17.51 -14.29 6.10
C ALA A 145 18.25 -13.41 7.11
N ASP A 146 18.98 -12.40 6.63
CA ASP A 146 19.69 -11.43 7.47
C ASP A 146 19.06 -10.05 7.35
N ILE A 147 18.60 -9.49 8.45
CA ILE A 147 18.12 -8.12 8.57
C ILE A 147 19.24 -7.25 9.12
N ILE A 148 19.64 -6.24 8.35
CA ILE A 148 20.78 -5.39 8.68
C ILE A 148 20.33 -3.93 8.71
N LEU A 149 20.40 -3.31 9.89
CA LEU A 149 20.10 -1.90 10.12
C LEU A 149 21.33 -1.02 9.86
N ASN A 150 21.16 0.08 9.12
CA ASN A 150 22.26 0.94 8.66
C ASN A 150 22.67 1.97 9.73
N GLN A 151 23.88 1.82 10.27
CA GLN A 151 24.58 2.83 11.09
C GLN A 151 25.91 3.29 10.45
N SER A 152 26.00 3.24 9.12
CA SER A 152 27.14 3.80 8.38
C SER A 152 27.19 5.32 8.50
N ASN A 153 28.39 5.89 8.43
CA ASN A 153 28.59 7.35 8.49
C ASN A 153 28.03 8.09 7.25
N LEU A 154 27.66 7.36 6.19
CA LEU A 154 27.11 7.91 4.96
C LEU A 154 25.57 7.99 5.00
N ASN A 155 24.95 7.43 6.03
CA ASN A 155 23.52 7.52 6.22
C ASN A 155 23.15 8.91 6.75
N PHE A 156 22.26 9.61 6.04
CA PHE A 156 21.75 10.92 6.45
C PHE A 156 20.48 10.81 7.33
N ILE A 157 20.04 9.60 7.63
CA ILE A 157 18.84 9.31 8.40
C ILE A 157 19.24 8.86 9.80
N SER A 158 18.74 9.56 10.81
CA SER A 158 18.95 9.22 12.21
C SER A 158 17.97 8.14 12.66
N LEU A 159 18.46 6.99 13.11
CA LEU A 159 17.61 6.00 13.75
C LEU A 159 17.11 6.52 15.12
N SER A 160 15.92 6.10 15.52
CA SER A 160 15.30 6.47 16.79
C SER A 160 14.68 5.27 17.50
N VAL A 161 14.72 5.29 18.83
CA VAL A 161 13.94 4.39 19.70
C VAL A 161 12.61 5.01 20.16
N ASP A 162 12.32 6.25 19.74
CA ASP A 162 11.08 6.98 20.04
C ASP A 162 10.06 6.82 18.90
N LYS A 163 8.90 6.24 19.22
CA LYS A 163 7.78 6.02 18.27
C LYS A 163 7.23 7.32 17.68
N SER A 164 7.42 8.45 18.36
CA SER A 164 7.02 9.77 17.88
C SER A 164 7.96 10.33 16.81
N GLN A 165 9.16 9.76 16.69
CA GLN A 165 10.24 10.21 15.81
C GLN A 165 10.36 9.26 14.62
N SER A 166 9.49 9.43 13.63
CA SER A 166 9.58 8.73 12.35
C SER A 166 9.02 9.62 11.25
N SER A 167 9.91 10.19 10.44
CA SER A 167 9.61 11.11 9.35
C SER A 167 10.90 11.43 8.59
N LYS A 168 10.85 11.63 7.27
CA LYS A 168 11.93 12.10 6.37
C LYS A 168 13.39 11.74 6.75
N GLU A 169 13.98 12.41 7.74
CA GLU A 169 15.38 12.29 8.18
C GLU A 169 15.55 11.50 9.49
N LYS A 170 14.47 10.95 10.03
CA LYS A 170 14.40 10.17 11.26
C LYS A 170 13.59 8.91 11.00
N ALA A 171 14.07 7.78 11.51
CA ALA A 171 13.38 6.51 11.37
C ALA A 171 13.28 5.83 12.73
N TYR A 172 12.05 5.62 13.20
CA TYR A 172 11.83 4.76 14.35
C TYR A 172 12.20 3.32 13.97
N ILE A 173 13.08 2.67 14.74
CA ILE A 173 13.59 1.35 14.36
C ILE A 173 12.49 0.29 14.24
N GLY A 174 11.39 0.41 14.97
CA GLY A 174 10.26 -0.52 14.84
C GLY A 174 9.52 -0.37 13.52
N ASP A 175 9.45 0.84 12.97
CA ASP A 175 8.85 1.09 11.65
C ASP A 175 9.67 0.39 10.55
N VAL A 176 11.01 0.49 10.66
CA VAL A 176 11.97 -0.19 9.78
C VAL A 176 11.91 -1.70 9.96
N LEU A 177 11.98 -2.20 11.20
CA LEU A 177 12.00 -3.64 11.48
C LEU A 177 10.73 -4.36 11.03
N SER A 178 9.56 -3.75 11.20
CA SER A 178 8.31 -4.34 10.72
C SER A 178 8.33 -4.56 9.20
N HIS A 179 8.86 -3.59 8.44
CA HIS A 179 9.06 -3.69 7.00
C HIS A 179 10.05 -4.82 6.64
N GLU A 180 11.23 -4.84 7.26
CA GLU A 180 12.25 -5.85 6.97
C GLU A 180 11.79 -7.27 7.33
N ILE A 181 11.01 -7.44 8.40
CA ILE A 181 10.43 -8.74 8.74
C ILE A 181 9.41 -9.21 7.67
N GLY A 182 8.70 -8.29 7.01
CA GLY A 182 7.86 -8.69 5.88
C GLY A 182 8.67 -9.21 4.69
N HIS A 183 9.83 -8.61 4.39
CA HIS A 183 10.79 -9.17 3.42
C HIS A 183 11.30 -10.55 3.84
N LEU A 184 11.56 -10.77 5.14
CA LEU A 184 11.90 -12.09 5.66
C LEU A 184 10.82 -13.13 5.34
N PHE A 185 9.54 -12.76 5.29
CA PHE A 185 8.45 -13.65 4.86
C PHE A 185 8.33 -13.83 3.34
N GLY A 186 9.18 -13.18 2.56
CA GLY A 186 9.17 -13.22 1.10
C GLY A 186 8.20 -12.22 0.46
N LEU A 187 7.78 -11.19 1.21
CA LEU A 187 7.04 -10.07 0.65
C LEU A 187 8.01 -9.10 -0.06
N GLY A 188 7.55 -8.50 -1.13
CA GLY A 188 8.13 -7.31 -1.76
C GLY A 188 7.37 -6.06 -1.35
N HIS A 189 7.70 -4.93 -1.97
CA HIS A 189 7.08 -3.66 -1.61
C HIS A 189 5.61 -3.56 -2.02
N SER A 190 4.76 -3.07 -1.13
CA SER A 190 3.35 -2.79 -1.43
C SER A 190 3.15 -1.40 -2.02
N GLU A 191 2.13 -1.26 -2.86
CA GLU A 191 1.61 0.01 -3.38
C GLU A 191 0.54 0.61 -2.45
N VAL A 192 0.15 -0.09 -1.38
CA VAL A 192 -0.78 0.40 -0.36
C VAL A 192 -0.04 1.35 0.58
N ILE A 193 -0.45 2.62 0.62
CA ILE A 193 0.30 3.70 1.30
C ILE A 193 0.52 3.46 2.80
N ASN A 194 -0.43 2.81 3.48
CA ASN A 194 -0.34 2.53 4.91
C ASN A 194 0.19 1.11 5.22
N SER A 195 0.63 0.36 4.21
CA SER A 195 1.20 -0.98 4.40
C SER A 195 2.57 -0.90 5.06
N SER A 196 2.89 -1.84 5.96
CA SER A 196 4.26 -1.92 6.50
C SER A 196 5.28 -2.22 5.41
N MET A 197 4.85 -2.81 4.29
CA MET A 197 5.66 -3.10 3.11
C MET A 197 5.74 -1.95 2.10
N VAL A 198 5.19 -0.76 2.34
CA VAL A 198 5.44 0.37 1.43
C VAL A 198 6.94 0.71 1.41
N PHE A 199 7.51 0.97 0.23
CA PHE A 199 8.97 1.04 0.00
C PHE A 199 9.72 2.17 0.72
N SER A 200 9.02 3.04 1.45
CA SER A 200 9.59 4.25 2.05
C SER A 200 9.01 4.44 3.45
N ILE A 201 9.83 4.99 4.35
CA ILE A 201 9.52 5.10 5.79
C ILE A 201 8.40 6.10 6.08
N PHE A 202 7.40 5.71 6.89
CA PHE A 202 6.41 6.63 7.45
C PHE A 202 6.11 6.32 8.92
N LYS A 203 5.47 7.27 9.61
CA LYS A 203 5.15 7.13 11.02
C LYS A 203 4.07 6.08 11.26
N GLY A 204 4.35 5.12 12.13
CA GLY A 204 3.40 4.07 12.52
C GLY A 204 3.46 2.81 11.65
N GLN A 205 4.45 2.70 10.77
CA GLN A 205 4.72 1.54 9.91
C GLN A 205 5.08 0.27 10.71
N HIS A 206 5.39 0.39 12.01
CA HIS A 206 5.60 -0.74 12.92
C HIS A 206 4.33 -1.56 13.18
N LYS A 207 3.16 -1.06 12.79
CA LYS A 207 1.90 -1.81 12.83
C LYS A 207 1.75 -2.56 11.50
N VAL A 208 1.66 -3.89 11.56
CA VAL A 208 1.42 -4.74 10.39
C VAL A 208 0.02 -4.44 9.83
N HIS A 209 -0.04 -4.14 8.53
CA HIS A 209 -1.27 -3.79 7.83
C HIS A 209 -1.98 -5.05 7.31
N THR A 210 -3.30 -4.96 7.09
CA THR A 210 -4.11 -6.07 6.56
C THR A 210 -3.64 -6.56 5.20
N ASP A 211 -3.11 -5.66 4.36
CA ASP A 211 -2.47 -6.00 3.08
C ASP A 211 -1.23 -6.89 3.26
N ASP A 212 -0.44 -6.65 4.31
CA ASP A 212 0.76 -7.44 4.64
C ASP A 212 0.38 -8.83 5.15
N VAL A 213 -0.74 -8.93 5.88
CA VAL A 213 -1.29 -10.20 6.36
C VAL A 213 -1.86 -11.02 5.19
N ALA A 214 -2.62 -10.38 4.30
CA ALA A 214 -3.10 -11.00 3.07
C ALA A 214 -1.91 -11.51 2.22
N GLY A 215 -0.89 -10.66 2.13
CA GLY A 215 0.53 -10.95 1.97
C GLY A 215 0.98 -12.37 2.26
N VAL A 216 1.31 -12.53 3.53
CA VAL A 216 1.83 -13.77 4.04
C VAL A 216 0.83 -14.89 3.78
N ASN A 217 -0.45 -14.69 4.06
CA ASN A 217 -1.45 -15.74 3.94
C ASN A 217 -1.46 -16.36 2.54
N LYS A 218 -1.50 -15.54 1.49
CA LYS A 218 -1.53 -16.07 0.13
C LYS A 218 -0.15 -16.57 -0.33
N ASN A 219 0.99 -16.00 0.10
CA ASN A 219 2.32 -16.59 -0.21
C ASN A 219 2.45 -18.02 0.34
N TYR A 220 1.87 -18.28 1.51
CA TYR A 220 1.95 -19.56 2.21
C TYR A 220 0.70 -20.45 2.05
N ASN A 221 -0.24 -20.08 1.17
CA ASN A 221 -1.50 -20.81 0.93
C ASN A 221 -2.30 -21.06 2.22
N ILE A 222 -2.45 -20.02 3.03
CA ILE A 222 -3.23 -20.00 4.26
C ILE A 222 -4.60 -19.44 3.93
N HIS A 223 -5.64 -20.21 4.24
CA HIS A 223 -7.05 -19.85 4.02
C HIS A 223 -7.74 -19.74 5.38
N LEU A 224 -7.73 -18.54 5.96
CA LEU A 224 -8.37 -18.25 7.25
C LEU A 224 -9.86 -17.95 7.09
N ASN A 225 -10.21 -17.25 6.02
CA ASN A 225 -11.59 -16.88 5.69
C ASN A 225 -11.94 -17.41 4.30
N LYS A 226 -13.25 -17.58 4.05
CA LYS A 226 -13.76 -18.14 2.78
C LYS A 226 -14.04 -17.09 1.71
N GLY A 227 -14.09 -15.80 2.07
CA GLY A 227 -14.46 -14.74 1.14
C GLY A 227 -13.43 -14.57 0.03
N VAL A 228 -13.91 -14.53 -1.22
CA VAL A 228 -13.11 -14.33 -2.42
C VAL A 228 -13.78 -13.31 -3.35
N LEU A 229 -13.00 -12.36 -3.86
CA LEU A 229 -13.44 -11.42 -4.88
C LEU A 229 -12.41 -11.40 -6.01
N LYS A 230 -12.84 -11.65 -7.25
CA LYS A 230 -11.96 -11.73 -8.42
C LYS A 230 -12.53 -10.99 -9.62
N GLY A 231 -11.71 -10.69 -10.60
CA GLY A 231 -12.13 -10.09 -11.87
C GLY A 231 -10.94 -9.86 -12.80
N ALA A 232 -11.17 -9.10 -13.86
CA ALA A 232 -10.12 -8.71 -14.80
C ALA A 232 -10.20 -7.24 -15.20
N VAL A 233 -9.06 -6.59 -15.34
CA VAL A 233 -8.95 -5.22 -15.85
C VAL A 233 -8.68 -5.25 -17.35
N LYS A 234 -9.53 -4.56 -18.11
CA LYS A 234 -9.43 -4.44 -19.57
C LYS A 234 -9.50 -2.98 -20.02
N ALA A 235 -9.08 -2.73 -21.25
CA ALA A 235 -9.18 -1.44 -21.92
C ALA A 235 -9.46 -1.60 -23.42
N GLY A 236 -9.89 -0.53 -24.07
CA GLY A 236 -10.12 -0.44 -25.51
C GLY A 236 -11.08 -1.53 -26.02
N GLN A 237 -10.61 -2.36 -26.94
CA GLN A 237 -11.41 -3.44 -27.54
C GLN A 237 -11.40 -4.73 -26.72
N GLY A 238 -11.44 -4.63 -25.39
CA GLY A 238 -11.36 -5.80 -24.48
C GLY A 238 -9.95 -6.32 -24.27
N THR A 239 -8.94 -5.48 -24.52
CA THR A 239 -7.53 -5.84 -24.31
C THR A 239 -7.24 -5.93 -22.80
N PRO A 240 -6.72 -7.06 -22.29
CA PRO A 240 -6.33 -7.17 -20.89
C PRO A 240 -5.19 -6.21 -20.56
N VAL A 241 -5.14 -5.71 -19.33
CA VAL A 241 -4.08 -4.78 -18.92
C VAL A 241 -3.22 -5.39 -17.83
N PHE A 242 -1.96 -5.64 -18.16
CA PHE A 242 -0.94 -6.11 -17.22
C PHE A 242 -0.40 -4.97 -16.34
N GLY A 243 -0.29 -5.23 -15.03
CA GLY A 243 0.38 -4.32 -14.10
C GLY A 243 -0.48 -3.18 -13.57
N VAL A 244 -1.79 -3.35 -13.51
CA VAL A 244 -2.69 -2.37 -12.88
C VAL A 244 -2.73 -2.64 -11.39
N HIS A 245 -2.56 -1.61 -10.57
CA HIS A 245 -2.79 -1.72 -9.13
C HIS A 245 -4.29 -1.62 -8.84
N VAL A 246 -4.85 -2.67 -8.24
CA VAL A 246 -6.26 -2.84 -7.89
C VAL A 246 -6.35 -2.88 -6.37
N SER A 247 -6.93 -1.88 -5.73
CA SER A 247 -7.13 -1.86 -4.29
C SER A 247 -8.54 -2.33 -3.94
N LEU A 248 -8.64 -3.20 -2.94
CA LEU A 248 -9.91 -3.59 -2.30
C LEU A 248 -10.10 -2.77 -1.03
N LEU A 249 -11.26 -2.14 -0.90
CA LEU A 249 -11.61 -1.34 0.25
C LEU A 249 -12.80 -1.94 0.99
N SER A 250 -12.73 -1.86 2.31
CA SER A 250 -13.85 -2.21 3.20
C SER A 250 -14.91 -1.11 3.14
N ALA A 251 -16.16 -1.45 2.87
CA ALA A 251 -17.26 -0.51 3.07
C ALA A 251 -17.54 -0.27 4.57
N ARG A 252 -17.02 -1.11 5.47
CA ARG A 252 -17.17 -0.99 6.93
C ARG A 252 -16.19 0.01 7.55
N THR A 253 -14.95 0.03 7.12
CA THR A 253 -13.92 0.94 7.67
C THR A 253 -13.55 2.07 6.73
N ASN A 254 -13.93 1.96 5.45
CA ASN A 254 -13.48 2.85 4.37
C ASN A 254 -11.95 2.87 4.18
N GLN A 255 -11.29 1.77 4.55
CA GLN A 255 -9.85 1.60 4.44
C GLN A 255 -9.51 0.54 3.38
N VAL A 256 -8.35 0.71 2.74
CA VAL A 256 -7.77 -0.30 1.86
C VAL A 256 -7.42 -1.52 2.71
N LEU A 257 -7.91 -2.69 2.32
CA LEU A 257 -7.61 -3.96 2.99
C LEU A 257 -6.50 -4.74 2.30
N GLN A 258 -6.51 -4.74 0.97
CA GLN A 258 -5.58 -5.50 0.13
C GLN A 258 -5.35 -4.73 -1.17
N GLY A 259 -4.14 -4.78 -1.75
CA GLY A 259 -3.80 -4.17 -3.03
C GLY A 259 -3.16 -5.15 -3.99
N GLN A 260 -3.81 -5.43 -5.13
CA GLN A 260 -3.34 -6.39 -6.13
C GLN A 260 -2.76 -5.78 -7.40
N ILE A 261 -1.90 -6.53 -8.11
CA ILE A 261 -1.32 -6.13 -9.38
C ILE A 261 -1.74 -7.14 -10.42
N THR A 262 -2.39 -6.67 -11.48
CA THR A 262 -2.94 -7.57 -12.50
C THR A 262 -1.86 -8.37 -13.23
N ASN A 263 -2.18 -9.62 -13.56
CA ASN A 263 -1.31 -10.49 -14.37
C ASN A 263 -1.38 -10.15 -15.87
N GLU A 264 -0.71 -10.92 -16.71
CA GLU A 264 -0.69 -10.73 -18.18
C GLU A 264 -2.09 -10.79 -18.84
N ASN A 265 -3.04 -11.46 -18.20
CA ASN A 265 -4.44 -11.57 -18.62
C ASN A 265 -5.31 -10.46 -18.01
N GLY A 266 -4.73 -9.52 -17.28
CA GLY A 266 -5.45 -8.47 -16.58
C GLY A 266 -6.19 -8.94 -15.32
N GLU A 267 -6.04 -10.20 -14.92
CA GLU A 267 -6.80 -10.79 -13.81
C GLU A 267 -6.26 -10.30 -12.46
N PHE A 268 -7.13 -10.25 -11.45
CA PHE A 268 -6.81 -10.03 -10.04
C PHE A 268 -7.68 -10.94 -9.16
N ILE A 269 -7.20 -11.29 -7.96
CA ILE A 269 -7.97 -12.05 -6.97
C ILE A 269 -7.65 -11.61 -5.54
N PHE A 270 -8.68 -11.29 -4.78
CA PHE A 270 -8.60 -11.07 -3.34
C PHE A 270 -9.16 -12.31 -2.64
N GLU A 271 -8.43 -12.81 -1.64
CA GLU A 271 -8.80 -13.99 -0.87
C GLU A 271 -8.74 -13.67 0.63
N ASN A 272 -9.23 -14.57 1.47
CA ASN A 272 -9.29 -14.40 2.92
C ASN A 272 -10.14 -13.20 3.37
N LEU A 273 -11.17 -12.85 2.59
CA LEU A 273 -12.08 -11.77 2.94
C LEU A 273 -13.08 -12.22 4.01
N ASP A 274 -13.39 -11.33 4.93
CA ASP A 274 -14.45 -11.54 5.91
C ASP A 274 -15.80 -11.68 5.19
N LEU A 275 -16.65 -12.56 5.70
CA LEU A 275 -18.04 -12.69 5.24
C LEU A 275 -18.93 -11.71 6.01
N ASN A 276 -20.13 -11.49 5.47
CA ASN A 276 -21.12 -10.53 5.96
C ASN A 276 -20.60 -9.08 5.93
N GLU A 277 -19.85 -8.77 4.88
CA GLU A 277 -19.26 -7.46 4.65
C GLU A 277 -19.35 -7.08 3.17
N SER A 278 -19.50 -5.78 2.91
CA SER A 278 -19.42 -5.21 1.57
C SER A 278 -18.04 -4.63 1.29
N TYR A 279 -17.57 -4.83 0.06
CA TYR A 279 -16.28 -4.35 -0.42
C TYR A 279 -16.44 -3.56 -1.71
N TYR A 280 -15.51 -2.67 -2.03
CA TYR A 280 -15.50 -1.99 -3.32
C TYR A 280 -14.07 -1.87 -3.84
N VAL A 281 -13.94 -1.68 -5.15
CA VAL A 281 -12.66 -1.81 -5.85
C VAL A 281 -12.24 -0.47 -6.44
N MET A 282 -10.96 -0.16 -6.37
CA MET A 282 -10.32 0.99 -7.00
C MET A 282 -9.17 0.52 -7.89
N THR A 283 -9.02 1.09 -9.07
CA THR A 283 -7.87 0.85 -9.95
C THR A 283 -6.98 2.09 -9.99
N SER A 284 -5.66 1.91 -10.02
CA SER A 284 -4.68 3.00 -10.10
C SER A 284 -3.43 2.61 -10.90
N PRO A 285 -2.71 3.59 -11.48
CA PRO A 285 -1.36 3.38 -11.99
C PRO A 285 -0.39 2.99 -10.88
N ILE A 286 0.55 2.11 -11.21
CA ILE A 286 1.72 1.82 -10.37
C ILE A 286 2.49 3.11 -10.13
N LYS A 287 2.76 3.40 -8.86
CA LYS A 287 3.42 4.62 -8.40
C LYS A 287 4.92 4.57 -8.66
N LYS A 288 5.57 3.47 -8.29
CA LYS A 288 7.02 3.30 -8.44
C LYS A 288 7.38 1.95 -9.03
N LYS A 289 7.52 1.90 -10.36
CA LYS A 289 7.92 0.67 -11.07
C LYS A 289 9.26 0.10 -10.56
N ALA A 290 10.21 0.98 -10.18
CA ALA A 290 11.53 0.59 -9.69
C ALA A 290 11.52 -0.12 -8.32
N SER A 291 10.46 0.03 -7.51
CA SER A 291 10.33 -0.70 -6.24
C SER A 291 9.67 -2.06 -6.39
N LEU A 292 9.19 -2.40 -7.58
CA LEU A 292 8.57 -3.70 -7.88
C LEU A 292 9.59 -4.71 -8.42
N PRO A 293 9.32 -6.02 -8.30
CA PRO A 293 10.11 -7.06 -8.94
C PRO A 293 10.26 -6.83 -10.44
N GLU A 294 11.41 -7.24 -10.99
CA GLU A 294 11.72 -7.03 -12.41
C GLU A 294 10.65 -7.59 -13.37
N TYR A 295 9.89 -8.59 -12.93
CA TYR A 295 8.69 -9.10 -13.60
C TYR A 295 7.75 -7.99 -14.13
N TYR A 296 7.58 -6.90 -13.38
CA TYR A 296 6.70 -5.78 -13.71
C TYR A 296 7.40 -4.61 -14.45
N LYS A 297 8.65 -4.79 -14.91
CA LYS A 297 9.42 -3.74 -15.60
C LYS A 297 8.75 -3.21 -16.86
N ASN A 298 7.98 -4.06 -17.54
CA ASN A 298 7.31 -3.75 -18.82
C ASN A 298 5.90 -3.14 -18.66
N VAL A 299 5.45 -2.84 -17.44
CA VAL A 299 4.11 -2.29 -17.21
C VAL A 299 3.92 -0.98 -17.94
N ASN A 300 2.84 -0.86 -18.71
CA ASN A 300 2.47 0.34 -19.44
C ASN A 300 1.29 1.05 -18.76
N ASP A 301 1.53 2.25 -18.23
CA ASP A 301 0.50 3.10 -17.64
C ASP A 301 -0.11 4.10 -18.63
N GLN A 302 0.46 4.25 -19.84
CA GLN A 302 0.04 5.23 -20.86
C GLN A 302 -1.03 4.66 -21.81
N ILE A 303 -2.21 4.35 -21.28
CA ILE A 303 -3.29 3.62 -21.98
C ILE A 303 -4.38 4.57 -22.54
N CYS A 304 -4.38 5.82 -22.07
CA CYS A 304 -5.39 6.82 -22.41
C CYS A 304 -4.83 7.85 -23.38
N PHE A 305 -4.73 7.51 -24.67
CA PHE A 305 -4.19 8.40 -25.71
C PHE A 305 -2.75 8.86 -25.39
N GLN A 306 -1.88 7.91 -25.03
CA GLN A 306 -0.49 8.16 -24.57
C GLN A 306 -0.41 8.94 -23.25
N GLN A 307 -1.53 9.14 -22.56
CA GLN A 307 -1.57 9.66 -21.20
C GLN A 307 -1.79 8.53 -20.19
N LYS A 308 -1.36 8.79 -18.95
CA LYS A 308 -1.62 7.88 -17.84
C LYS A 308 -3.12 7.74 -17.63
N TYR A 309 -3.60 6.52 -17.42
CA TYR A 309 -4.97 6.31 -16.97
C TYR A 309 -5.15 6.87 -15.55
N ALA A 310 -6.38 7.22 -15.19
CA ALA A 310 -6.70 7.85 -13.92
C ALA A 310 -6.89 6.80 -12.81
N THR A 311 -6.66 7.20 -11.57
CA THR A 311 -7.17 6.45 -10.42
C THR A 311 -8.68 6.57 -10.39
N SER A 312 -9.40 5.44 -10.32
CA SER A 312 -10.86 5.43 -10.40
C SER A 312 -11.47 4.26 -9.63
N PHE A 313 -12.65 4.46 -9.06
CA PHE A 313 -13.43 3.37 -8.47
C PHE A 313 -14.20 2.60 -9.54
N PHE A 314 -14.36 1.30 -9.31
CA PHE A 314 -15.23 0.48 -10.13
C PHE A 314 -16.69 0.88 -9.92
N SER A 315 -17.34 1.32 -11.00
CA SER A 315 -18.75 1.67 -11.04
C SER A 315 -19.43 0.93 -12.20
N LYS A 316 -20.76 0.82 -12.14
CA LYS A 316 -21.56 0.33 -13.27
C LYS A 316 -21.35 1.24 -14.50
N CYS A 317 -21.59 0.71 -15.69
CA CYS A 317 -21.59 1.51 -16.92
C CYS A 317 -22.70 2.58 -16.90
N GLY A 318 -22.38 3.77 -17.39
CA GLY A 318 -23.35 4.84 -17.63
C GLY A 318 -23.18 6.06 -16.72
N ALA A 319 -23.73 7.20 -17.17
CA ALA A 319 -23.53 8.50 -16.52
C ALA A 319 -24.07 8.55 -15.08
N ARG A 320 -25.15 7.83 -14.78
CA ARG A 320 -25.80 7.82 -13.45
C ARG A 320 -24.99 7.10 -12.37
N SER A 321 -23.99 6.32 -12.75
CA SER A 321 -23.16 5.55 -11.83
C SER A 321 -21.80 6.20 -11.56
N LYS A 322 -21.50 7.31 -12.24
CA LYS A 322 -20.32 8.12 -11.95
C LYS A 322 -20.39 8.69 -10.52
N SER A 323 -19.24 8.85 -9.87
CA SER A 323 -19.13 9.21 -8.44
C SER A 323 -19.75 8.22 -7.44
N THR A 324 -20.17 7.03 -7.88
CA THR A 324 -20.69 5.99 -6.99
C THR A 324 -20.01 4.66 -7.28
N ALA A 325 -19.24 4.15 -6.31
CA ALA A 325 -18.60 2.85 -6.46
C ALA A 325 -19.62 1.73 -6.29
N GLN A 326 -19.50 0.68 -7.11
CA GLN A 326 -20.25 -0.55 -6.94
C GLN A 326 -19.62 -1.35 -5.80
N ALA A 327 -20.44 -1.76 -4.84
CA ALA A 327 -20.00 -2.56 -3.70
C ALA A 327 -20.48 -4.01 -3.77
N PHE A 328 -19.64 -4.96 -3.41
CA PHE A 328 -19.85 -6.40 -3.49
C PHE A 328 -20.01 -6.95 -2.07
N PHE A 329 -21.17 -7.52 -1.78
CA PHE A 329 -21.45 -8.11 -0.47
C PHE A 329 -21.11 -9.60 -0.48
N LEU A 330 -20.16 -10.00 0.36
CA LEU A 330 -19.85 -11.41 0.61
C LEU A 330 -20.66 -11.89 1.79
N SER A 331 -21.27 -13.07 1.67
CA SER A 331 -22.10 -13.70 2.71
C SER A 331 -21.77 -15.18 2.84
N GLU A 332 -22.36 -15.85 3.82
CA GLU A 332 -22.26 -17.32 3.94
C GLU A 332 -22.84 -18.06 2.71
N GLU A 333 -23.79 -17.44 2.00
CA GLU A 333 -24.38 -18.00 0.77
C GLU A 333 -23.57 -17.64 -0.48
N THR A 334 -22.96 -16.45 -0.50
CA THR A 334 -22.14 -15.93 -1.61
C THR A 334 -20.74 -15.63 -1.10
N THR A 335 -19.94 -16.70 -0.96
CA THR A 335 -18.56 -16.60 -0.46
C THR A 335 -17.56 -16.22 -1.53
N GLU A 336 -17.94 -16.30 -2.81
CA GLU A 336 -17.10 -15.94 -3.95
C GLU A 336 -17.89 -15.07 -4.93
N ILE A 337 -17.29 -13.95 -5.33
CA ILE A 337 -17.85 -13.04 -6.34
C ILE A 337 -16.81 -12.84 -7.45
N ASP A 338 -17.24 -13.09 -8.68
CA ASP A 338 -16.56 -12.61 -9.88
C ASP A 338 -17.19 -11.29 -10.31
N VAL A 339 -16.43 -10.19 -10.24
CA VAL A 339 -16.90 -8.86 -10.63
C VAL A 339 -16.87 -8.65 -12.15
N GLY A 340 -16.35 -9.63 -12.90
CA GLY A 340 -16.22 -9.58 -14.35
C GLY A 340 -15.13 -8.59 -14.80
N THR A 341 -15.43 -7.84 -15.85
CA THR A 341 -14.53 -6.85 -16.42
C THR A 341 -14.62 -5.50 -15.71
N ILE A 342 -13.48 -5.00 -15.22
CA ILE A 342 -13.29 -3.60 -14.83
C ILE A 342 -12.59 -2.87 -15.97
N THR A 343 -13.16 -1.77 -16.45
CA THR A 343 -12.44 -0.91 -17.40
C THR A 343 -11.46 0.00 -16.66
N LEU A 344 -10.27 0.20 -17.21
CA LEU A 344 -9.50 1.39 -16.86
C LEU A 344 -10.28 2.64 -17.26
N ARG A 345 -10.07 3.73 -16.51
CA ARG A 345 -10.70 5.02 -16.79
C ARG A 345 -9.66 6.04 -17.24
N CYS A 346 -10.04 6.85 -18.22
CA CYS A 346 -9.22 7.97 -18.68
C CYS A 346 -9.51 9.27 -17.95
N ASP A 347 -10.55 9.29 -17.12
CA ASP A 347 -10.87 10.33 -16.15
C ASP A 347 -11.18 9.70 -14.78
N GLU A 348 -11.36 10.52 -13.75
CA GLU A 348 -11.67 10.07 -12.38
C GLU A 348 -13.09 9.48 -12.25
N ASN A 349 -13.84 9.43 -13.35
CA ASN A 349 -15.20 8.92 -13.45
C ASN A 349 -16.16 9.64 -12.50
N ILE A 350 -16.05 10.97 -12.46
CA ILE A 350 -16.85 11.86 -11.60
C ILE A 350 -18.15 12.26 -12.33
N SER A 351 -19.25 12.33 -11.58
CA SER A 351 -20.56 12.69 -12.12
C SER A 351 -20.58 14.12 -12.66
N VAL A 352 -21.14 14.29 -13.86
CA VAL A 352 -21.36 15.61 -14.47
C VAL A 352 -22.32 16.43 -13.61
N ASP A 353 -23.31 15.79 -12.99
CA ASP A 353 -24.24 16.46 -12.08
C ASP A 353 -23.47 16.99 -10.87
N TYR A 354 -22.65 16.17 -10.21
CA TYR A 354 -21.81 16.64 -9.10
C TYR A 354 -20.90 17.81 -9.52
N TYR A 355 -20.25 17.73 -10.69
CA TYR A 355 -19.42 18.81 -11.20
C TYR A 355 -20.20 20.09 -11.49
N ALA A 356 -21.37 19.99 -12.10
CA ALA A 356 -22.22 21.13 -12.39
C ALA A 356 -22.59 21.88 -11.10
N HIS A 357 -22.89 21.15 -10.03
CA HIS A 357 -23.22 21.75 -8.73
C HIS A 357 -22.01 22.35 -8.02
N LYS A 358 -20.85 21.68 -8.07
CA LYS A 358 -19.62 22.16 -7.44
C LYS A 358 -19.17 23.53 -7.95
N PHE A 359 -19.44 23.83 -9.22
CA PHE A 359 -18.99 25.06 -9.89
C PHE A 359 -20.10 26.09 -10.18
N GLN A 360 -21.34 25.84 -9.75
CA GLN A 360 -22.39 26.87 -9.87
C GLN A 360 -22.03 28.12 -9.06
N GLU A 361 -22.40 29.29 -9.61
CA GLU A 361 -22.14 30.58 -8.98
C GLU A 361 -23.03 30.86 -7.78
N GLU A 362 -24.19 30.20 -7.68
CA GLU A 362 -25.09 30.34 -6.54
C GLU A 362 -24.43 29.86 -5.23
N ASP A 363 -24.78 30.52 -4.12
CA ASP A 363 -24.13 30.35 -2.81
C ASP A 363 -24.39 28.99 -2.15
N TYR A 364 -25.36 28.20 -2.66
CA TYR A 364 -25.72 26.91 -2.08
C TYR A 364 -26.37 25.97 -3.11
N TYR A 365 -25.73 24.83 -3.38
CA TYR A 365 -26.39 23.71 -4.03
C TYR A 365 -25.96 22.42 -3.35
N GLU A 366 -26.92 21.55 -3.05
CA GLU A 366 -26.74 20.35 -2.24
C GLU A 366 -26.79 19.09 -3.11
N TYR A 367 -25.70 18.33 -3.14
CA TYR A 367 -25.71 17.02 -3.80
C TYR A 367 -26.29 15.96 -2.87
N ASN A 368 -27.42 15.35 -3.26
CA ASN A 368 -28.00 14.25 -2.50
C ASN A 368 -27.18 12.97 -2.74
N MET A 369 -26.45 12.54 -1.72
CA MET A 369 -25.61 11.33 -1.81
C MET A 369 -26.44 10.04 -1.86
N LEU A 370 -27.71 10.09 -1.44
CA LEU A 370 -28.60 8.95 -1.41
C LEU A 370 -29.77 9.14 -2.39
N GLN A 371 -29.69 8.46 -3.52
CA GLN A 371 -30.84 8.21 -4.38
C GLN A 371 -31.37 6.82 -4.02
N ASP A 372 -32.65 6.72 -3.63
CA ASP A 372 -33.37 5.47 -3.33
C ASP A 372 -33.03 4.76 -1.99
N LYS A 373 -32.60 5.52 -0.96
CA LYS A 373 -32.52 5.11 0.47
C LYS A 373 -31.49 4.03 0.84
N ILE A 374 -30.53 3.74 -0.02
CA ILE A 374 -29.51 2.71 0.23
C ILE A 374 -28.16 3.38 0.49
N SER A 375 -27.42 2.93 1.50
CA SER A 375 -26.03 3.35 1.72
C SER A 375 -25.22 3.23 0.43
N LYS A 376 -24.51 4.30 0.04
CA LYS A 376 -23.66 4.33 -1.16
C LYS A 376 -22.23 4.68 -0.80
N VAL A 377 -21.30 4.18 -1.61
CA VAL A 377 -19.91 4.63 -1.61
C VAL A 377 -19.83 5.79 -2.59
N PHE A 378 -19.87 7.01 -2.06
CA PHE A 378 -19.69 8.21 -2.86
C PHE A 378 -18.21 8.54 -2.98
N TYR A 379 -17.78 9.05 -4.14
CA TYR A 379 -16.47 9.64 -4.28
C TYR A 379 -16.52 10.96 -5.05
N GLY A 380 -15.80 11.94 -4.51
CA GLY A 380 -15.69 13.30 -5.02
C GLY A 380 -14.26 13.69 -5.31
N TYR A 381 -14.05 14.95 -5.63
CA TYR A 381 -12.75 15.50 -6.01
C TYR A 381 -12.59 16.94 -5.52
N PHE A 382 -11.37 17.28 -5.10
CA PHE A 382 -10.98 18.67 -4.84
C PHE A 382 -9.85 19.10 -5.75
N SER A 383 -9.93 20.29 -6.33
CA SER A 383 -8.79 20.85 -7.07
C SER A 383 -7.68 21.31 -6.11
N ASP A 384 -6.45 21.40 -6.60
CA ASP A 384 -5.34 22.01 -5.84
C ASP A 384 -5.68 23.43 -5.37
N THR A 385 -6.46 24.17 -6.16
CA THR A 385 -6.91 25.51 -5.79
C THR A 385 -7.82 25.48 -4.57
N GLU A 386 -8.73 24.51 -4.47
CA GLU A 386 -9.60 24.34 -3.31
C GLU A 386 -8.82 23.90 -2.07
N ILE A 387 -7.90 22.93 -2.24
CA ILE A 387 -7.02 22.47 -1.15
C ILE A 387 -6.19 23.63 -0.59
N ASN A 388 -5.64 24.48 -1.46
CA ASN A 388 -4.87 25.65 -1.04
C ASN A 388 -5.74 26.74 -0.38
N LYS A 389 -7.00 26.90 -0.79
CA LYS A 389 -7.94 27.84 -0.15
C LYS A 389 -8.43 27.33 1.21
N GLY A 390 -8.49 26.02 1.39
CA GLY A 390 -8.91 25.44 2.65
C GLY A 390 -10.35 25.82 3.02
N LEU A 391 -10.53 26.23 4.28
CA LEU A 391 -11.79 26.74 4.83
C LEU A 391 -12.29 28.04 4.17
N THR A 392 -11.44 28.75 3.43
CA THR A 392 -11.85 29.95 2.67
C THR A 392 -12.37 29.61 1.27
N GLY A 393 -12.26 28.34 0.86
CA GLY A 393 -12.84 27.83 -0.39
C GLY A 393 -14.33 27.53 -0.26
N LYS A 394 -14.94 27.04 -1.35
CA LYS A 394 -16.36 26.62 -1.34
C LYS A 394 -16.59 25.30 -0.59
N GLY A 395 -15.62 24.38 -0.68
CA GLY A 395 -15.77 23.00 -0.20
C GLY A 395 -16.87 22.25 -0.96
N ASP A 396 -17.24 21.07 -0.47
CA ASP A 396 -18.37 20.30 -0.98
C ASP A 396 -19.53 20.29 0.01
N TRP A 397 -20.74 20.49 -0.53
CA TRP A 397 -21.99 20.58 0.24
C TRP A 397 -22.90 19.41 -0.14
N LEU A 398 -23.10 18.54 0.83
CA LEU A 398 -23.72 17.23 0.63
C LEU A 398 -24.95 17.11 1.50
N LYS A 399 -25.99 16.51 0.94
CA LYS A 399 -27.23 16.18 1.63
C LYS A 399 -27.40 14.68 1.71
N ILE A 400 -27.86 14.21 2.86
CA ILE A 400 -28.29 12.83 3.07
C ILE A 400 -29.75 12.88 3.52
N ASP A 401 -30.65 12.40 2.68
CA ASP A 401 -32.08 12.33 3.01
C ASP A 401 -32.46 10.90 3.44
N LEU A 402 -32.75 10.74 4.72
CA LEU A 402 -33.16 9.47 5.34
C LEU A 402 -34.61 9.53 5.84
N ARG A 403 -35.41 10.51 5.42
CA ARG A 403 -36.81 10.64 5.88
C ARG A 403 -37.65 9.42 5.59
N SER A 404 -37.34 8.75 4.49
CA SER A 404 -38.09 7.59 4.04
C SER A 404 -37.53 6.26 4.54
N LEU A 405 -36.54 6.29 5.44
CA LEU A 405 -36.00 5.10 6.09
C LEU A 405 -37.13 4.41 6.88
N ASP A 406 -37.50 3.19 6.48
CA ASP A 406 -38.47 2.37 7.21
C ASP A 406 -37.73 1.69 8.36
N PRO A 407 -38.06 2.00 9.62
CA PRO A 407 -37.38 1.40 10.75
C PRO A 407 -37.71 -0.08 10.95
N GLY A 408 -38.60 -0.70 10.17
CA GLY A 408 -38.80 -2.17 10.20
C GLY A 408 -39.17 -2.73 11.58
N GLY A 409 -39.78 -1.92 12.45
CA GLY A 409 -40.12 -2.27 13.83
C GLY A 409 -39.18 -1.75 14.92
N PHE A 410 -38.12 -0.99 14.60
CA PHE A 410 -37.21 -0.41 15.59
C PHE A 410 -37.49 1.08 15.89
N VAL A 411 -36.91 1.62 16.97
CA VAL A 411 -37.02 3.04 17.34
C VAL A 411 -35.89 3.82 16.68
N LEU A 412 -36.21 4.74 15.77
CA LEU A 412 -35.22 5.51 14.99
C LEU A 412 -34.18 6.23 15.88
N ASN A 413 -34.58 6.76 17.04
CA ASN A 413 -33.68 7.45 17.97
C ASN A 413 -32.55 6.58 18.55
N ASP A 414 -32.65 5.25 18.44
CA ASP A 414 -31.62 4.32 18.88
C ASP A 414 -30.53 4.11 17.82
N TYR A 415 -30.69 4.73 16.64
CA TYR A 415 -29.78 4.58 15.52
C TYR A 415 -28.96 5.85 15.24
N LYS A 416 -27.79 5.62 14.66
CA LYS A 416 -26.88 6.64 14.16
C LYS A 416 -26.49 6.31 12.73
N VAL A 417 -26.28 7.35 11.95
CA VAL A 417 -25.57 7.28 10.67
C VAL A 417 -24.10 7.57 10.94
N LYS A 418 -23.23 6.67 10.52
CA LYS A 418 -21.79 6.88 10.52
C LYS A 418 -21.33 7.15 9.10
N LEU A 419 -20.56 8.21 8.92
CA LEU A 419 -19.96 8.60 7.66
C LEU A 419 -18.46 8.49 7.81
N ASN A 420 -17.85 7.57 7.07
CA ASN A 420 -16.40 7.42 7.03
C ASN A 420 -15.86 8.17 5.81
N PHE A 421 -14.89 9.05 6.02
CA PHE A 421 -14.24 9.88 5.02
C PHE A 421 -12.80 9.43 4.86
N THR A 422 -12.37 9.19 3.63
CA THR A 422 -10.99 8.77 3.32
C THR A 422 -10.43 9.61 2.18
N SER A 423 -9.20 10.11 2.36
CA SER A 423 -8.43 10.81 1.32
C SER A 423 -7.04 10.19 1.20
N VAL A 424 -6.28 10.22 2.30
CA VAL A 424 -4.88 9.76 2.30
C VAL A 424 -4.79 8.26 2.14
N GLY A 425 -5.70 7.49 2.76
CA GLY A 425 -5.73 6.03 2.58
C GLY A 425 -5.88 5.58 1.12
N ILE A 426 -6.39 6.44 0.23
CA ILE A 426 -6.52 6.17 -1.22
C ILE A 426 -5.52 6.95 -2.08
N GLY A 427 -4.61 7.71 -1.46
CA GLY A 427 -3.51 8.38 -2.13
C GLY A 427 -3.68 9.87 -2.38
N SER A 428 -4.71 10.52 -1.86
CA SER A 428 -4.86 11.97 -1.99
C SER A 428 -4.24 12.71 -0.81
N SER A 429 -3.68 13.89 -1.05
CA SER A 429 -2.82 14.60 -0.11
C SER A 429 -3.46 15.79 0.59
N PHE A 430 -4.56 15.56 1.27
CA PHE A 430 -5.24 16.58 2.06
C PHE A 430 -6.00 15.93 3.21
N GLU A 431 -6.27 16.71 4.25
CA GLU A 431 -7.16 16.32 5.35
C GLU A 431 -8.53 16.99 5.21
N PHE A 432 -9.48 16.58 6.06
CA PHE A 432 -10.82 17.14 6.06
C PHE A 432 -11.06 18.06 7.26
N VAL A 433 -11.82 19.13 7.04
CA VAL A 433 -12.65 19.73 8.08
C VAL A 433 -14.09 19.56 7.68
N ILE A 434 -14.86 18.88 8.53
CA ILE A 434 -16.23 18.51 8.25
C ILE A 434 -17.15 19.27 9.19
N TYR A 435 -18.17 19.91 8.62
CA TYR A 435 -19.28 20.44 9.39
C TYR A 435 -20.52 19.61 9.08
N ALA A 436 -21.17 19.07 10.10
CA ALA A 436 -22.41 18.34 9.90
C ALA A 436 -23.51 18.84 10.84
N LYS A 437 -24.74 18.83 10.36
CA LYS A 437 -25.94 19.05 11.18
C LYS A 437 -27.12 18.28 10.62
N ARG A 438 -28.08 17.98 11.48
CA ARG A 438 -29.42 17.55 11.09
C ARG A 438 -30.30 18.77 10.79
N ASP A 439 -31.35 18.61 9.99
CA ASP A 439 -32.21 19.72 9.55
C ASP A 439 -32.86 20.48 10.71
N ASP A 440 -33.29 19.75 11.74
CA ASP A 440 -33.86 20.30 12.98
C ASP A 440 -32.81 20.90 13.95
N GLN A 441 -31.52 20.87 13.61
CA GLN A 441 -30.45 21.46 14.40
C GLN A 441 -30.04 22.84 13.87
N ALA A 442 -29.99 23.80 14.79
CA ALA A 442 -29.60 25.18 14.48
C ALA A 442 -28.08 25.34 14.27
N THR A 443 -27.26 24.52 14.92
CA THR A 443 -25.80 24.65 14.92
C THR A 443 -25.12 23.54 14.14
N TRP A 444 -24.02 23.90 13.47
CA TRP A 444 -23.12 22.95 12.84
C TRP A 444 -22.17 22.37 13.88
N LYS A 445 -21.98 21.05 13.86
CA LYS A 445 -20.91 20.41 14.61
C LYS A 445 -19.69 20.25 13.71
N LYS A 446 -18.54 20.73 14.19
CA LYS A 446 -17.25 20.63 13.50
C LYS A 446 -16.54 19.32 13.89
N TYR A 447 -15.94 18.68 12.89
CA TYR A 447 -15.08 17.51 13.01
C TYR A 447 -13.77 17.80 12.29
N GLU A 448 -12.65 17.45 12.93
CA GLU A 448 -11.30 17.71 12.45
C GLU A 448 -10.41 16.49 12.70
N SER A 449 -9.25 16.47 12.06
CA SER A 449 -8.27 15.40 12.21
C SER A 449 -7.83 15.28 13.67
N SER A 450 -7.56 14.04 14.08
CA SER A 450 -7.04 13.73 15.41
C SER A 450 -5.58 13.27 15.31
N TYR A 451 -5.01 12.83 16.44
CA TYR A 451 -3.65 12.31 16.49
C TYR A 451 -3.65 10.94 17.16
N ASP A 452 -2.85 10.01 16.64
CA ASP A 452 -2.56 8.73 17.27
C ASP A 452 -1.78 8.98 18.56
N VAL A 453 -2.27 8.44 19.68
CA VAL A 453 -1.74 8.74 21.02
C VAL A 453 -0.34 8.18 21.25
N ASP A 454 0.04 7.13 20.52
CA ASP A 454 1.31 6.43 20.71
C ASP A 454 2.43 7.03 19.87
N THR A 455 2.10 7.47 18.65
CA THR A 455 3.06 7.96 17.66
C THR A 455 2.98 9.47 17.45
N GLY A 456 1.89 10.11 17.86
CA GLY A 456 1.59 11.49 17.49
C GLY A 456 1.33 11.67 15.99
N LYS A 457 1.12 10.59 15.22
CA LYS A 457 0.77 10.69 13.79
C LYS A 457 -0.60 11.34 13.65
N LYS A 458 -0.72 12.31 12.75
CA LYS A 458 -2.01 12.88 12.40
C LYS A 458 -2.90 11.87 11.69
N LEU A 459 -4.12 11.70 12.20
CA LEU A 459 -5.17 10.82 11.68
C LEU A 459 -6.15 11.66 10.87
N VAL A 460 -5.99 11.58 9.55
CA VAL A 460 -6.65 12.44 8.55
C VAL A 460 -7.95 11.86 8.02
N ASP A 461 -8.04 10.52 7.93
CA ASP A 461 -9.29 9.83 7.63
C ASP A 461 -10.19 9.90 8.86
N GLN A 462 -11.46 10.29 8.66
CA GLN A 462 -12.35 10.70 9.75
C GLN A 462 -13.67 9.94 9.72
N SER A 463 -14.26 9.77 10.90
CA SER A 463 -15.60 9.21 11.06
C SER A 463 -16.52 10.22 11.74
N VAL A 464 -17.65 10.49 11.11
CA VAL A 464 -18.69 11.38 11.62
C VAL A 464 -19.93 10.57 11.99
N GLU A 465 -20.30 10.59 13.25
CA GLU A 465 -21.55 9.98 13.74
C GLU A 465 -22.65 11.02 13.90
N LEU A 466 -23.82 10.74 13.32
CA LEU A 466 -25.00 11.58 13.29
C LEU A 466 -26.20 10.78 13.83
N ALA A 467 -26.76 11.20 14.96
CA ALA A 467 -27.91 10.53 15.54
C ALA A 467 -29.17 10.75 14.70
N LEU A 468 -29.95 9.70 14.49
CA LEU A 468 -31.29 9.83 13.92
C LEU A 468 -32.26 10.47 14.94
N SER A 469 -33.32 11.07 14.40
CA SER A 469 -34.48 11.58 15.12
C SER A 469 -35.61 10.56 15.08
N ALA A 470 -36.44 10.54 16.13
CA ALA A 470 -37.69 9.80 16.18
C ALA A 470 -38.69 10.32 15.15
N SER A 471 -38.62 11.62 14.82
CA SER A 471 -39.38 12.19 13.71
C SER A 471 -38.64 11.89 12.41
N ALA A 472 -39.22 11.02 11.58
CA ALA A 472 -38.65 10.66 10.28
C ALA A 472 -38.37 11.90 9.42
N GLU A 473 -39.27 12.90 9.44
CA GLU A 473 -39.12 14.16 8.69
C GLU A 473 -37.85 14.95 9.03
N ASN A 474 -37.32 14.78 10.25
CA ASN A 474 -36.12 15.49 10.67
C ASN A 474 -34.84 14.78 10.20
N ASN A 475 -34.91 13.56 9.64
CA ASN A 475 -33.74 12.77 9.25
C ASN A 475 -33.16 13.19 7.91
N ILE A 476 -32.98 14.49 7.73
CA ILE A 476 -32.17 15.09 6.67
C ILE A 476 -30.89 15.61 7.31
N PHE A 477 -29.74 15.23 6.77
CA PHE A 477 -28.44 15.71 7.22
C PHE A 477 -27.77 16.54 6.13
N TYR A 478 -27.15 17.64 6.56
CA TYR A 478 -26.31 18.48 5.72
C TYR A 478 -24.88 18.37 6.18
N ILE A 479 -23.97 18.23 5.24
CA ILE A 479 -22.55 18.01 5.47
C ILE A 479 -21.77 18.98 4.58
N LYS A 480 -20.85 19.74 5.17
CA LYS A 480 -19.86 20.53 4.44
C LYS A 480 -18.51 19.88 4.63
N VAL A 481 -17.81 19.65 3.53
CA VAL A 481 -16.49 19.03 3.51
C VAL A 481 -15.51 20.04 2.93
N PHE A 482 -14.54 20.46 3.73
CA PHE A 482 -13.47 21.33 3.27
C PHE A 482 -12.16 20.54 3.23
N PRO A 483 -11.42 20.58 2.10
CA PRO A 483 -10.09 20.02 2.06
C PRO A 483 -9.12 21.00 2.73
N LEU A 484 -8.21 20.52 3.57
CA LEU A 484 -7.08 21.30 4.05
C LEU A 484 -5.78 20.69 3.56
N LYS A 485 -4.88 21.55 3.08
CA LYS A 485 -3.52 21.15 2.75
C LYS A 485 -2.81 20.65 4.01
N LEU A 486 -2.23 19.47 3.93
CA LEU A 486 -1.38 18.93 4.99
C LEU A 486 -0.13 19.81 5.16
N GLU A 487 0.24 20.05 6.42
CA GLU A 487 1.53 20.70 6.72
C GLU A 487 2.68 19.80 6.29
N THR A 488 3.84 20.38 5.95
CA THR A 488 4.97 19.63 5.41
C THR A 488 5.44 18.51 6.34
N ASN A 489 5.40 18.71 7.67
CA ASN A 489 5.79 17.69 8.63
C ASN A 489 4.78 16.53 8.67
N ASP A 490 3.48 16.84 8.81
CA ASP A 490 2.41 15.84 8.71
C ASP A 490 2.52 15.04 7.42
N PHE A 491 2.88 15.73 6.33
CA PHE A 491 3.03 15.13 5.02
C PHE A 491 4.09 14.03 4.99
N TYR A 492 5.29 14.27 5.53
CA TYR A 492 6.36 13.26 5.57
C TYR A 492 6.15 12.17 6.63
N GLU A 493 5.31 12.44 7.63
CA GLU A 493 4.88 11.43 8.60
C GLU A 493 3.85 10.46 8.04
N ILE A 494 3.07 10.92 7.05
CA ILE A 494 2.00 10.14 6.43
C ILE A 494 2.43 9.53 5.08
N PHE A 495 2.94 10.36 4.17
CA PHE A 495 3.45 9.97 2.87
C PHE A 495 4.98 9.95 2.92
N SER A 496 5.49 8.74 2.96
CA SER A 496 6.92 8.48 2.94
C SER A 496 7.64 9.03 1.70
N SER A 497 6.94 9.10 0.56
CA SER A 497 7.42 9.74 -0.68
C SER A 497 6.29 10.42 -1.46
N ILE A 498 6.02 11.69 -1.14
CA ILE A 498 4.93 12.49 -1.74
C ILE A 498 4.90 12.47 -3.27
N ASN A 499 6.03 12.75 -3.91
CA ASN A 499 6.07 12.93 -5.37
C ASN A 499 5.75 11.65 -6.13
N VAL A 500 5.81 10.52 -5.44
CA VAL A 500 5.64 9.19 -6.01
C VAL A 500 4.28 8.62 -5.62
N LEU A 501 3.94 8.63 -4.32
CA LEU A 501 2.75 7.96 -3.79
C LEU A 501 1.46 8.76 -3.94
N ASN A 502 1.54 10.10 -4.07
CA ASN A 502 0.36 10.94 -4.21
C ASN A 502 -0.37 10.63 -5.54
N ASN A 503 -1.69 10.65 -5.50
CA ASN A 503 -2.52 10.71 -6.69
C ASN A 503 -2.39 12.11 -7.28
N LYS A 504 -2.20 12.17 -8.60
CA LYS A 504 -2.30 13.45 -9.32
C LYS A 504 -3.69 14.07 -9.12
N ASN A 505 -4.71 13.22 -9.02
CA ASN A 505 -6.09 13.61 -8.92
C ASN A 505 -6.56 13.40 -7.48
N GLN A 506 -6.89 14.50 -6.80
CA GLN A 506 -7.16 14.58 -5.37
C GLN A 506 -8.61 14.16 -5.06
N ILE A 507 -8.87 12.86 -5.22
CA ILE A 507 -10.17 12.24 -4.95
C ILE A 507 -10.36 11.95 -3.46
N TYR A 508 -11.61 11.87 -3.01
CA TYR A 508 -11.95 11.36 -1.67
C TYR A 508 -13.16 10.45 -1.73
N THR A 509 -13.33 9.60 -0.71
CA THR A 509 -14.52 8.76 -0.56
C THR A 509 -15.30 9.10 0.69
N ILE A 510 -16.62 8.90 0.62
CA ILE A 510 -17.52 8.88 1.75
C ILE A 510 -18.30 7.58 1.71
N VAL A 511 -18.27 6.84 2.81
CA VAL A 511 -19.12 5.66 2.99
C VAL A 511 -20.07 5.90 4.14
N SER A 512 -21.37 5.83 3.83
CA SER A 512 -22.43 5.94 4.83
C SER A 512 -22.82 4.57 5.38
N GLN A 513 -23.03 4.50 6.68
CA GLN A 513 -23.48 3.32 7.41
C GLN A 513 -24.57 3.71 8.39
N LEU A 514 -25.50 2.81 8.64
CA LEU A 514 -26.52 2.97 9.67
C LEU A 514 -26.21 1.93 10.78
N GLY A 515 -26.35 2.29 12.06
CA GLY A 515 -26.04 1.37 13.16
C GLY A 515 -26.67 1.80 14.49
N VAL A 516 -26.64 0.93 15.50
CA VAL A 516 -27.24 1.18 16.83
C VAL A 516 -26.27 1.98 17.71
N LYS A 517 -26.81 2.80 18.62
CA LYS A 517 -26.12 3.84 19.41
C LYS A 517 -24.86 3.40 20.17
N ASP A 518 -24.82 2.16 20.66
CA ASP A 518 -23.79 1.64 21.59
C ASP A 518 -22.96 0.48 21.05
N THR A 519 -23.40 -0.13 19.95
CA THR A 519 -22.56 -1.00 19.14
C THR A 519 -22.88 -0.66 17.69
N PHE A 520 -21.88 -0.24 16.92
CA PHE A 520 -21.90 -0.48 15.48
C PHE A 520 -21.72 -1.99 15.23
N SER A 521 -22.45 -2.81 15.98
CA SER A 521 -22.66 -4.21 15.67
C SER A 521 -23.41 -4.20 14.35
N SER A 522 -22.77 -4.82 13.38
CA SER A 522 -23.25 -5.04 12.03
C SER A 522 -24.65 -5.64 12.08
N TYR A 523 -25.69 -4.79 11.95
CA TYR A 523 -26.74 -5.21 11.05
C TYR A 523 -26.06 -5.42 9.71
N ASN A 524 -26.21 -6.61 9.14
CA ASN A 524 -25.69 -6.96 7.83
C ASN A 524 -26.33 -6.01 6.82
N TYR A 525 -25.70 -4.87 6.59
CA TYR A 525 -26.04 -4.05 5.45
C TYR A 525 -25.33 -4.69 4.26
N ASP A 526 -26.05 -5.61 3.63
CA ASP A 526 -26.15 -5.56 2.18
C ASP A 526 -26.13 -4.08 1.78
N LEU A 527 -25.16 -3.64 0.99
CA LEU A 527 -25.38 -2.48 0.14
C LEU A 527 -26.24 -3.03 -1.01
N PRO A 528 -27.59 -3.10 -0.86
CA PRO A 528 -28.39 -4.06 -1.63
C PRO A 528 -28.44 -3.71 -3.12
N ASP A 529 -28.01 -2.49 -3.49
CA ASP A 529 -28.24 -1.90 -4.81
C ASP A 529 -27.18 -2.22 -5.87
N SER A 530 -26.09 -2.90 -5.48
CA SER A 530 -25.17 -3.39 -6.49
C SER A 530 -25.72 -4.62 -7.19
N TYR A 531 -26.57 -5.44 -6.55
CA TYR A 531 -27.12 -6.65 -7.14
C TYR A 531 -28.36 -6.36 -8.03
N PRO A 532 -28.46 -6.92 -9.26
CA PRO A 532 -27.46 -7.74 -9.92
C PRO A 532 -26.21 -6.94 -10.30
N TYR A 533 -25.04 -7.51 -9.99
CA TYR A 533 -23.77 -6.88 -10.31
C TYR A 533 -23.63 -6.71 -11.82
N SER A 534 -23.03 -5.60 -12.25
CA SER A 534 -22.73 -5.38 -13.66
C SER A 534 -21.26 -5.05 -13.87
N ASP A 535 -20.69 -5.63 -14.92
CA ASP A 535 -19.33 -5.38 -15.35
C ASP A 535 -19.22 -4.13 -16.24
N ASN A 536 -18.03 -3.89 -16.80
CA ASN A 536 -17.75 -2.80 -17.72
C ASN A 536 -17.45 -3.26 -19.15
N GLU A 537 -17.78 -4.49 -19.53
CA GLU A 537 -17.50 -4.99 -20.89
C GLU A 537 -18.19 -4.14 -21.97
N ALA A 538 -19.36 -3.56 -21.66
CA ALA A 538 -20.11 -2.69 -22.55
C ALA A 538 -19.62 -1.23 -22.60
N CYS A 539 -18.67 -0.82 -21.75
CA CYS A 539 -18.22 0.57 -21.65
C CYS A 539 -16.71 0.70 -21.40
N LEU A 540 -15.91 -0.07 -22.14
CA LEU A 540 -14.47 -0.01 -22.08
C LEU A 540 -13.92 1.35 -22.56
N GLU A 541 -12.89 1.85 -21.87
CA GLU A 541 -12.16 3.07 -22.22
C GLU A 541 -10.69 2.76 -22.54
N GLY A 542 -9.96 3.77 -23.02
CA GLY A 542 -8.59 3.64 -23.50
C GLY A 542 -8.50 3.26 -24.97
N ASN A 543 -7.30 3.41 -25.55
CA ASN A 543 -7.09 3.27 -27.00
C ASN A 543 -6.05 2.19 -27.36
N ILE A 544 -5.76 1.27 -26.44
CA ILE A 544 -4.81 0.19 -26.69
C ILE A 544 -5.45 -0.96 -27.46
N THR A 545 -4.62 -1.65 -28.24
CA THR A 545 -4.97 -2.85 -29.02
C THR A 545 -4.06 -4.05 -28.69
N TYR A 546 -3.08 -3.85 -27.82
CA TYR A 546 -2.15 -4.88 -27.36
C TYR A 546 -1.87 -4.72 -25.87
N SER A 547 -1.70 -5.84 -25.17
CA SER A 547 -1.30 -5.87 -23.76
C SER A 547 0.22 -5.88 -23.63
N SER A 548 0.75 -5.23 -22.59
CA SER A 548 2.14 -5.43 -22.16
C SER A 548 2.31 -6.83 -21.57
N SER A 549 3.49 -7.44 -21.76
CA SER A 549 3.82 -8.73 -21.17
C SER A 549 4.87 -8.61 -20.06
N PRO A 550 4.90 -9.55 -19.10
CA PRO A 550 5.92 -9.59 -18.07
C PRO A 550 7.33 -9.58 -18.66
N TYR A 551 8.27 -8.95 -17.96
CA TYR A 551 9.67 -9.03 -18.34
C TYR A 551 10.22 -10.39 -17.94
N ILE A 552 10.76 -11.12 -18.93
CA ILE A 552 11.45 -12.38 -18.74
C ILE A 552 12.88 -12.18 -19.25
N PRO A 553 13.90 -12.15 -18.37
CA PRO A 553 15.26 -12.00 -18.82
C PRO A 553 15.65 -13.17 -19.73
N LEU A 554 16.19 -12.86 -20.91
CA LEU A 554 16.81 -13.86 -21.77
C LEU A 554 18.00 -14.45 -21.00
N LYS A 555 17.96 -15.75 -20.63
CA LYS A 555 19.01 -16.47 -19.87
C LYS A 555 20.38 -15.79 -19.95
N ALA A 556 20.70 -14.99 -18.94
CA ALA A 556 21.88 -14.16 -18.95
C ALA A 556 23.09 -14.97 -18.45
N LYS A 557 23.99 -15.30 -19.37
CA LYS A 557 25.41 -15.39 -19.02
C LYS A 557 25.88 -13.99 -18.61
N GLY A 558 26.20 -13.79 -17.34
CA GLY A 558 27.17 -12.79 -16.89
C GLY A 558 26.61 -11.45 -16.40
N ASN A 559 26.79 -11.25 -15.10
CA ASN A 559 27.03 -9.99 -14.37
C ASN A 559 25.88 -8.97 -14.17
N THR A 560 25.40 -9.00 -12.93
CA THR A 560 25.15 -7.85 -12.03
C THR A 560 24.38 -6.67 -12.62
N ALA A 561 23.07 -6.68 -12.38
CA ALA A 561 22.23 -5.49 -12.41
C ALA A 561 22.66 -4.53 -11.29
N GLN A 562 23.41 -3.51 -11.66
CA GLN A 562 23.63 -2.32 -10.86
C GLN A 562 22.42 -1.40 -11.15
N SER A 563 21.49 -1.28 -10.21
CA SER A 563 20.40 -0.30 -10.31
C SER A 563 20.99 1.09 -10.18
N SER A 564 20.96 1.84 -11.27
CA SER A 564 21.08 3.29 -11.29
C SER A 564 19.69 3.87 -11.12
N ASP A 565 19.44 4.63 -10.06
CA ASP A 565 18.33 5.58 -10.02
C ASP A 565 18.77 6.85 -9.28
N ASP A 566 18.75 7.96 -10.02
CA ASP A 566 18.78 9.33 -9.54
C ASP A 566 17.35 9.69 -9.12
N ASP A 567 17.06 9.64 -7.82
CA ASP A 567 16.10 10.49 -7.10
C ASP A 567 16.17 10.12 -5.62
N ALA A 568 16.60 11.06 -4.77
CA ALA A 568 16.84 10.84 -3.35
C ALA A 568 15.52 10.67 -2.57
N VAL A 569 14.91 9.50 -2.70
CA VAL A 569 13.85 9.00 -1.83
C VAL A 569 14.46 7.94 -0.92
N VAL A 570 14.36 8.17 0.38
CA VAL A 570 14.76 7.24 1.43
C VAL A 570 14.04 5.89 1.23
N SER A 571 14.78 4.81 1.04
CA SER A 571 14.23 3.51 0.61
C SER A 571 14.89 2.35 1.34
N CYS A 572 14.17 1.32 1.72
CA CYS A 572 14.79 0.04 2.10
C CYS A 572 15.20 -0.75 0.83
N GLY A 573 16.18 -1.65 0.95
CA GLY A 573 16.71 -2.42 -0.18
C GLY A 573 16.75 -3.94 0.11
N THR A 574 16.47 -4.77 -0.89
CA THR A 574 16.67 -6.23 -0.82
C THR A 574 17.77 -6.60 -1.82
N ILE A 575 18.73 -7.44 -1.41
CA ILE A 575 19.83 -7.89 -2.28
C ILE A 575 19.82 -9.41 -2.35
N ASP A 576 19.80 -9.96 -3.57
CA ASP A 576 19.97 -11.38 -3.84
C ASP A 576 21.46 -11.75 -3.83
N SER A 577 21.90 -12.50 -2.81
CA SER A 577 23.28 -12.94 -2.67
C SER A 577 23.53 -14.28 -3.35
N ASN A 578 23.53 -14.31 -4.68
CA ASN A 578 23.98 -15.49 -5.45
C ASN A 578 25.34 -15.24 -6.11
N SER A 579 26.41 -15.15 -5.32
CA SER A 579 27.77 -15.51 -5.76
C SER A 579 28.77 -15.46 -4.60
N GLY A 580 29.58 -16.52 -4.50
CA GLY A 580 30.69 -16.58 -3.56
C GLY A 580 31.83 -15.62 -3.93
N SER A 581 32.35 -14.96 -2.89
CA SER A 581 33.77 -14.65 -2.65
C SER A 581 34.72 -14.70 -3.86
N GLY A 582 35.14 -13.52 -4.33
CA GLY A 582 36.30 -13.34 -5.20
C GLY A 582 36.60 -11.86 -5.46
N PRO A 583 37.82 -11.34 -5.18
CA PRO A 583 38.10 -9.91 -5.30
C PRO A 583 38.56 -9.53 -6.72
N LYS A 584 38.39 -8.23 -7.04
CA LYS A 584 38.99 -7.46 -8.15
C LYS A 584 38.11 -7.25 -9.39
N ALA A 585 37.42 -6.10 -9.43
CA ALA A 585 37.05 -5.45 -10.71
C ALA A 585 37.12 -3.91 -10.66
N MET A 586 36.86 -3.26 -9.53
CA MET A 586 36.82 -1.78 -9.46
C MET A 586 38.19 -1.08 -9.46
N ILE A 587 39.28 -1.73 -9.04
CA ILE A 587 40.60 -1.08 -8.96
C ILE A 587 41.26 -0.92 -10.35
N SER A 588 40.89 -1.74 -11.33
CA SER A 588 41.48 -1.65 -12.69
C SER A 588 40.97 -0.44 -13.49
N PHE A 589 39.72 0.00 -13.25
CA PHE A 589 39.15 1.14 -13.95
C PHE A 589 39.69 2.47 -13.40
N LEU A 590 39.85 2.59 -12.07
CA LEU A 590 40.42 3.79 -11.44
C LEU A 590 41.91 3.98 -11.74
N ILE A 591 42.70 2.89 -11.78
CA ILE A 591 44.13 2.99 -12.17
C ILE A 591 44.28 3.36 -13.65
N SER A 592 43.41 2.85 -14.53
CA SER A 592 43.43 3.19 -15.96
C SER A 592 43.03 4.65 -16.19
N PHE A 593 42.06 5.18 -15.43
CA PHE A 593 41.64 6.58 -15.53
C PHE A 593 42.72 7.55 -15.02
N VAL A 594 43.41 7.18 -13.93
CA VAL A 594 44.54 7.96 -13.40
C VAL A 594 45.75 7.95 -14.33
N LEU A 595 46.04 6.83 -15.02
CA LEU A 595 47.11 6.74 -16.02
C LEU A 595 46.80 7.52 -17.31
N VAL A 596 45.53 7.61 -17.72
CA VAL A 596 45.11 8.44 -18.86
C VAL A 596 45.25 9.94 -18.52
N PHE A 597 44.93 10.37 -17.30
CA PHE A 597 45.15 11.76 -16.89
C PHE A 597 46.63 12.12 -16.69
N LEU A 598 47.47 11.18 -16.22
CA LEU A 598 48.92 11.37 -16.14
C LEU A 598 49.57 11.45 -17.52
N SER A 599 49.12 10.66 -18.51
CA SER A 599 49.64 10.72 -19.89
C SER A 599 49.18 11.97 -20.66
N LEU A 600 48.01 12.52 -20.36
CA LEU A 600 47.54 13.79 -20.93
C LEU A 600 48.27 15.01 -20.35
N ASN A 601 48.65 14.98 -19.07
CA ASN A 601 49.48 16.03 -18.47
C ASN A 601 50.94 16.02 -18.96
N ILE A 602 51.51 14.85 -19.27
CA ILE A 602 52.87 14.76 -19.84
C ILE A 602 52.91 15.29 -21.29
N ARG A 603 51.84 15.13 -22.07
CA ARG A 603 51.75 15.73 -23.42
C ARG A 603 51.62 17.25 -23.42
N ASN A 604 50.96 17.85 -22.41
CA ASN A 604 50.86 19.31 -22.28
C ASN A 604 52.17 19.96 -21.80
N ILE A 605 53.05 19.21 -21.12
CA ILE A 605 54.37 19.70 -20.73
C ILE A 605 55.35 19.69 -21.93
N GLN A 606 55.22 18.75 -22.87
CA GLN A 606 56.07 18.72 -24.08
C GLN A 606 55.67 19.74 -25.17
N LEU A 607 54.42 20.21 -25.20
CA LEU A 607 53.99 21.24 -26.16
C LEU A 607 54.35 22.68 -25.73
N ASN A 608 54.64 22.91 -24.45
CA ASN A 608 55.10 24.20 -23.95
C ASN A 608 56.63 24.40 -23.97
N SER A 609 57.42 23.37 -24.27
CA SER A 609 58.88 23.49 -24.44
C SER A 609 59.35 23.66 -25.89
N LEU A 610 58.44 23.78 -26.86
CA LEU A 610 58.76 24.00 -28.29
C LEU A 610 58.26 25.35 -28.84
N SER A 611 57.77 26.26 -27.99
CA SER A 611 57.39 27.65 -28.38
C SER A 611 58.30 28.73 -27.80
N LYS A 612 59.45 28.36 -27.23
CA LYS A 612 60.54 29.28 -26.85
C LYS A 612 61.90 28.72 -27.27
N SER A 613 62.17 28.72 -28.57
CA SER A 613 63.49 28.93 -29.19
C SER A 613 63.32 29.14 -30.69
#